data_AF-A0A8T4QEA1-F1
#
_entry.id   AF-A0A8T4QEA1-F1
#
_cell.length_a   1.000
_cell.length_b   1.000
_cell.length_c   1.000
_cell.angle_alpha   90.00
_cell.angle_beta   90.00
_cell.angle_gamma   90.00
#
_symmetry.space_group_name_H-M   'P 1'
#
loop_
_entity.id
_entity.type
_entity.pdbx_description
1 polymer ?
#
loop_
_entity_poly.entity_id
_entity_poly.type
_entity_poly.pdbx_seq_one_letter_code
_entity_poly.pdbx_strand_id
1 'polypeptide(L)'
;MILKSHLQHLKKVKHRKYHKIIREMKHEGFSRKTLLYLKEYGPHTNVPRTIIRESINILIFASIISSLGGFALENIKEVFITLTPLVILLPVLNGMVGNYGTIISSRFTTLLHEGKIKSNWHKNIELNNLFAKIILISVIIAILSASVALVISNLTGTAVNITTIYKILIIAVLDMLILVFILFFVAISAGLYFFKKGEDPDNFLIPITTSIADLGNMLLLALLVMLMF
;
A
#
# COMPACT_ATOMS: atom_id res chain seq x y z
N MET A 1 16.42 7.22 -34.23
CA MET A 1 17.80 6.80 -34.56
C MET A 1 18.86 7.70 -33.93
N ILE A 2 18.70 9.03 -33.98
CA ILE A 2 19.65 10.04 -33.44
C ILE A 2 19.86 9.94 -31.91
N LEU A 3 18.80 9.68 -31.13
CA LEU A 3 18.88 9.57 -29.67
C LEU A 3 19.76 8.38 -29.22
N LYS A 4 19.70 7.27 -29.96
CA LYS A 4 20.43 6.04 -29.64
C LYS A 4 21.93 6.21 -29.87
N SER A 5 22.34 6.98 -30.89
CA SER A 5 23.76 7.28 -31.14
C SER A 5 24.35 8.22 -30.09
N HIS A 6 23.58 9.23 -29.65
CA HIS A 6 23.99 10.15 -28.58
C HIS A 6 24.16 9.43 -27.23
N LEU A 7 23.25 8.51 -26.89
CA LEU A 7 23.37 7.68 -25.68
C LEU A 7 24.59 6.74 -25.71
N GLN A 8 24.92 6.18 -26.88
CA GLN A 8 26.15 5.38 -27.04
C GLN A 8 27.41 6.23 -26.90
N HIS A 9 27.37 7.49 -27.33
CA HIS A 9 28.48 8.42 -27.16
C HIS A 9 28.67 8.78 -25.68
N LEU A 10 27.58 8.98 -24.93
CA LEU A 10 27.61 9.24 -23.49
C LEU A 10 28.19 8.06 -22.69
N LYS A 11 27.89 6.81 -23.08
CA LYS A 11 28.50 5.60 -22.46
C LYS A 11 30.02 5.54 -22.56
N LYS A 12 30.62 6.18 -23.56
CA LYS A 12 32.08 6.17 -23.80
C LYS A 12 32.82 7.29 -23.05
N VAL A 13 32.10 8.22 -22.42
CA VAL A 13 32.71 9.35 -21.71
C VAL A 13 33.32 8.87 -20.39
N LYS A 14 34.55 9.27 -20.05
CA LYS A 14 35.11 8.94 -18.73
C LYS A 14 34.27 9.57 -17.61
N HIS A 15 34.00 8.84 -16.53
CA HIS A 15 33.16 9.26 -15.40
C HIS A 15 33.50 10.67 -14.85
N ARG A 16 34.79 11.08 -14.84
CA ARG A 16 35.22 12.43 -14.42
C ARG A 16 34.68 13.56 -15.30
N LYS A 17 34.54 13.33 -16.61
CA LYS A 17 33.98 14.30 -17.56
C LYS A 17 32.45 14.31 -17.53
N TYR A 18 31.82 13.21 -17.13
CA TYR A 18 30.36 13.07 -17.05
C TYR A 18 29.71 14.06 -16.07
N HIS A 19 30.32 14.31 -14.90
CA HIS A 19 29.84 15.34 -13.97
C HIS A 19 29.94 16.77 -14.50
N LYS A 20 30.92 17.05 -15.36
CA LYS A 20 31.07 18.36 -15.99
C LYS A 20 29.96 18.59 -17.01
N ILE A 21 29.63 17.58 -17.80
CA ILE A 21 28.52 17.60 -18.78
C ILE A 21 27.17 17.82 -18.09
N ILE A 22 26.90 17.14 -16.98
CA ILE A 22 25.64 17.36 -16.21
C ILE A 22 25.57 18.80 -15.66
N ARG A 23 26.71 19.38 -15.24
CA ARG A 23 26.75 20.78 -14.80
C ARG A 23 26.49 21.74 -15.96
N GLU A 24 27.08 21.50 -17.13
CA GLU A 24 26.84 22.30 -18.34
C GLU A 24 25.37 22.21 -18.78
N MET A 25 24.76 21.03 -18.76
CA MET A 25 23.32 20.86 -19.01
C MET A 25 22.43 21.62 -18.01
N LYS A 26 22.87 21.80 -16.75
CA LYS A 26 22.17 22.67 -15.80
C LYS A 26 22.19 24.13 -16.23
N HIS A 27 23.29 24.60 -16.83
CA HIS A 27 23.41 25.96 -17.35
C HIS A 27 22.61 26.17 -18.65
N GLU A 28 22.40 25.12 -19.44
CA GLU A 28 21.54 25.14 -20.64
C GLU A 28 20.03 25.04 -20.34
N GLY A 29 19.61 25.11 -19.07
CA GLY A 29 18.20 25.21 -18.70
C GLY A 29 17.44 23.88 -18.61
N PHE A 30 18.13 22.74 -18.58
CA PHE A 30 17.47 21.44 -18.37
C PHE A 30 16.81 21.34 -16.98
N SER A 31 15.63 20.72 -16.93
CA SER A 31 14.85 20.52 -15.70
C SER A 31 15.64 19.77 -14.61
N ARG A 32 15.43 20.17 -13.35
CA ARG A 32 16.02 19.49 -12.17
C ARG A 32 15.72 17.99 -12.17
N LYS A 33 14.51 17.58 -12.56
CA LYS A 33 14.12 16.16 -12.63
C LYS A 33 15.00 15.42 -13.66
N THR A 34 15.19 15.99 -14.85
CA THR A 34 16.03 15.42 -15.92
C THR A 34 17.50 15.26 -15.51
N LEU A 35 18.05 16.25 -14.81
CA LEU A 35 19.43 16.20 -14.31
C LEU A 35 19.61 15.16 -13.19
N LEU A 36 18.59 14.99 -12.34
CA LEU A 36 18.54 13.94 -11.32
C LEU A 36 18.57 12.56 -11.99
N TYR A 37 17.68 12.30 -12.96
CA TYR A 37 17.66 11.03 -13.69
C TYR A 37 18.98 10.72 -14.39
N LEU A 38 19.61 11.69 -15.07
CA LEU A 38 20.92 11.51 -15.72
C LEU A 38 22.06 11.24 -14.73
N LYS A 39 21.95 11.77 -13.51
CA LYS A 39 22.94 11.58 -12.44
C LYS A 39 22.75 10.27 -11.70
N GLU A 40 21.52 9.79 -11.59
CA GLU A 40 21.12 8.62 -10.77
C GLU A 40 21.03 7.33 -11.60
N TYR A 41 20.56 7.42 -12.85
CA TYR A 41 20.36 6.31 -13.79
C TYR A 41 21.20 6.45 -15.08
N GLY A 42 22.25 7.28 -15.04
CA GLY A 42 23.17 7.49 -16.17
C GLY A 42 24.02 6.26 -16.52
N PRO A 43 24.69 6.27 -17.69
CA PRO A 43 25.50 5.14 -18.18
C PRO A 43 26.68 4.72 -17.30
N HIS A 44 27.06 5.54 -16.31
CA HIS A 44 28.14 5.26 -15.36
C HIS A 44 27.64 5.04 -13.93
N THR A 45 26.31 5.01 -13.71
CA THR A 45 25.78 4.81 -12.35
C THR A 45 25.69 3.31 -12.07
N ASN A 46 26.13 2.92 -10.88
CA ASN A 46 25.88 1.58 -10.37
C ASN A 46 24.42 1.52 -9.91
N VAL A 47 23.50 1.36 -10.86
CA VAL A 47 22.05 1.25 -10.62
C VAL A 47 21.73 0.27 -9.47
N PRO A 48 22.35 -0.93 -9.37
CA PRO A 48 22.11 -1.83 -8.23
C PRO A 48 22.50 -1.21 -6.88
N ARG A 49 23.61 -0.48 -6.82
CA ARG A 49 24.08 0.19 -5.60
C ARG A 49 23.17 1.34 -5.20
N THR A 50 22.65 2.09 -6.16
CA THR A 50 21.67 3.15 -5.92
C THR A 50 20.39 2.56 -5.35
N ILE A 51 19.82 1.53 -5.99
CA ILE A 51 18.62 0.85 -5.52
C ILE A 51 18.81 0.34 -4.10
N ILE A 52 19.88 -0.41 -3.82
CA ILE A 52 20.13 -0.93 -2.47
C ILE A 52 20.23 0.20 -1.44
N ARG A 53 20.94 1.29 -1.75
CA ARG A 53 21.13 2.41 -0.83
C ARG A 53 19.82 3.18 -0.56
N GLU A 54 18.97 3.34 -1.56
CA GLU A 54 17.68 4.01 -1.38
C GLU A 54 16.68 3.10 -0.66
N SER A 55 16.60 1.84 -1.09
CA SER A 55 15.72 0.84 -0.49
C SER A 55 16.08 0.56 0.97
N ILE A 56 17.36 0.50 1.35
CA ILE A 56 17.73 0.16 2.74
C ILE A 56 17.21 1.19 3.74
N ASN A 57 17.21 2.48 3.38
CA ASN A 57 16.66 3.52 4.24
C ASN A 57 15.15 3.33 4.40
N ILE A 58 14.43 3.12 3.29
CA ILE A 58 12.98 2.87 3.29
C ILE A 58 12.66 1.60 4.09
N LEU A 59 13.43 0.53 3.92
CA LEU A 59 13.26 -0.74 4.62
C LEU A 59 13.49 -0.62 6.12
N ILE A 60 14.48 0.17 6.57
CA ILE A 60 14.69 0.42 7.99
C ILE A 60 13.47 1.13 8.59
N PHE A 61 12.98 2.19 7.94
CA PHE A 61 11.77 2.88 8.39
C PHE A 61 10.55 1.96 8.40
N ALA A 62 10.34 1.20 7.33
CA ALA A 62 9.25 0.23 7.24
C ALA A 62 9.36 -0.83 8.34
N SER A 63 10.56 -1.34 8.65
CA SER A 63 10.77 -2.36 9.68
C SER A 63 10.46 -1.84 11.09
N ILE A 64 10.86 -0.62 11.41
CA ILE A 64 10.51 0.01 12.70
C ILE A 64 8.99 0.12 12.82
N ILE A 65 8.36 0.60 11.75
CA ILE A 65 6.92 0.76 11.66
C ILE A 65 6.21 -0.60 11.84
N SER A 66 6.57 -1.62 11.05
CA SER A 66 6.00 -2.97 11.15
C SER A 66 6.23 -3.63 12.51
N SER A 67 7.33 -3.31 13.19
CA SER A 67 7.61 -3.83 14.54
C SER A 67 6.57 -3.35 15.57
N LEU A 68 5.98 -2.15 15.39
CA LEU A 68 4.89 -1.68 16.23
C LEU A 68 3.62 -2.54 16.05
N GLY A 69 3.32 -2.95 14.82
CA GLY A 69 2.25 -3.90 14.53
C GLY A 69 2.51 -5.28 15.16
N GLY A 70 3.75 -5.77 15.05
CA GLY A 70 4.16 -7.01 15.71
C GLY A 70 4.03 -6.95 17.24
N PHE A 71 4.39 -5.82 17.85
CA PHE A 71 4.21 -5.61 19.30
C PHE A 71 2.73 -5.68 19.71
N ALA A 72 1.82 -5.13 18.90
CA ALA A 72 0.39 -5.25 19.16
C ALA A 72 -0.10 -6.70 19.08
N LEU A 73 0.43 -7.48 18.12
CA LEU A 73 0.11 -8.90 17.99
C LEU A 73 0.69 -9.76 19.13
N GLU A 74 1.81 -9.37 19.74
CA GLU A 74 2.38 -10.10 20.89
C GLU A 74 1.39 -10.13 22.07
N ASN A 75 0.60 -9.06 22.26
CA ASN A 75 -0.39 -8.98 23.34
C ASN A 75 -1.54 -10.00 23.18
N ILE A 76 -1.79 -10.50 21.98
CA ILE A 76 -2.87 -11.45 21.66
C ILE A 76 -2.33 -12.84 21.30
N LYS A 77 -1.03 -13.07 21.49
CA LYS A 77 -0.33 -14.28 21.05
C LYS A 77 -0.94 -15.56 21.62
N GLU A 78 -1.38 -15.56 22.87
CA GLU A 78 -2.01 -16.72 23.49
C GLU A 78 -3.31 -17.11 22.75
N VAL A 79 -4.09 -16.13 22.32
CA VAL A 79 -5.31 -16.37 21.52
C VAL A 79 -4.96 -16.90 20.13
N PHE A 80 -3.89 -16.40 19.51
CA PHE A 80 -3.44 -16.88 18.19
C PHE A 80 -2.93 -18.33 18.23
N ILE A 81 -2.17 -18.70 19.25
CA ILE A 81 -1.64 -20.06 19.41
C ILE A 81 -2.77 -21.06 19.66
N THR A 82 -3.84 -20.63 20.34
CA THR A 82 -4.99 -21.49 20.66
C THR A 82 -6.03 -21.54 19.53
N LEU A 83 -6.13 -20.49 18.70
CA LEU A 83 -7.11 -20.38 17.62
C LEU A 83 -6.44 -20.31 16.25
N THR A 84 -6.18 -21.48 15.66
CA THR A 84 -5.67 -21.65 14.29
C THR A 84 -6.38 -20.81 13.22
N PRO A 85 -7.71 -20.61 13.23
CA PRO A 85 -8.36 -19.76 12.22
C PRO A 85 -7.82 -18.33 12.17
N LEU A 86 -7.49 -17.72 13.32
CA LEU A 86 -7.00 -16.33 13.38
C LEU A 86 -5.60 -16.20 12.76
N VAL A 87 -4.76 -17.22 12.96
CA VAL A 87 -3.43 -17.30 12.35
C VAL A 87 -3.52 -17.37 10.84
N ILE A 88 -4.45 -18.17 10.31
CA ILE A 88 -4.69 -18.30 8.87
C ILE A 88 -5.25 -16.99 8.31
N LEU A 89 -6.16 -16.35 9.06
CA LEU A 89 -6.90 -15.18 8.61
C LEU A 89 -6.03 -13.92 8.56
N LEU A 90 -5.08 -13.74 9.48
CA LEU A 90 -4.22 -12.56 9.55
C LEU A 90 -3.54 -12.17 8.22
N PRO A 91 -2.78 -13.05 7.54
CA PRO A 91 -2.13 -12.69 6.28
C PRO A 91 -3.14 -12.47 5.14
N VAL A 92 -4.30 -13.16 5.19
CA VAL A 92 -5.36 -13.02 4.19
C VAL A 92 -6.00 -11.64 4.29
N LEU A 93 -6.41 -11.23 5.49
CA LEU A 93 -7.00 -9.90 5.71
C LEU A 93 -6.02 -8.81 5.34
N ASN A 94 -4.77 -8.90 5.81
CA ASN A 94 -3.77 -7.88 5.50
C ASN A 94 -3.59 -7.72 3.98
N GLY A 95 -3.41 -8.83 3.26
CA GLY A 95 -3.30 -8.81 1.80
C GLY A 95 -4.53 -8.22 1.10
N MET A 96 -5.74 -8.55 1.58
CA MET A 96 -6.96 -8.00 0.99
C MET A 96 -7.10 -6.49 1.23
N VAL A 97 -6.80 -6.00 2.43
CA VAL A 97 -6.86 -4.57 2.76
C VAL A 97 -5.87 -3.77 1.90
N GLY A 98 -4.64 -4.26 1.74
CA GLY A 98 -3.64 -3.63 0.85
C GLY A 98 -4.09 -3.57 -0.61
N ASN A 99 -4.70 -4.66 -1.10
CA ASN A 99 -5.27 -4.71 -2.45
C ASN A 99 -6.40 -3.69 -2.63
N TYR A 100 -7.30 -3.56 -1.65
CA TYR A 100 -8.34 -2.55 -1.69
C TYR A 100 -7.78 -1.14 -1.66
N GLY A 101 -6.77 -0.87 -0.83
CA GLY A 101 -6.05 0.42 -0.83
C GLY A 101 -5.52 0.79 -2.21
N THR A 102 -4.90 -0.16 -2.90
CA THR A 102 -4.38 0.03 -4.25
C THR A 102 -5.49 0.29 -5.28
N ILE A 103 -6.57 -0.49 -5.24
CA ILE A 103 -7.73 -0.32 -6.13
C ILE A 103 -8.40 1.04 -5.91
N ILE A 104 -8.64 1.42 -4.66
CA ILE A 104 -9.21 2.71 -4.28
C ILE A 104 -8.32 3.83 -4.82
N SER A 105 -7.01 3.75 -4.57
CA SER A 105 -6.04 4.76 -4.98
C SER A 105 -6.06 4.96 -6.50
N SER A 106 -5.84 3.89 -7.27
CA SER A 106 -5.77 3.95 -8.73
C SER A 106 -7.06 4.45 -9.36
N ARG A 107 -8.23 3.96 -8.89
CA ARG A 107 -9.53 4.40 -9.40
C ARG A 107 -9.82 5.84 -9.05
N PHE A 108 -9.50 6.26 -7.82
CA PHE A 108 -9.67 7.64 -7.39
C PHE A 108 -8.81 8.60 -8.21
N THR A 109 -7.53 8.28 -8.42
CA THR A 109 -6.61 9.07 -9.25
C THR A 109 -7.08 9.15 -10.69
N THR A 110 -7.60 8.06 -11.25
CA THR A 110 -8.22 8.07 -12.59
C THR A 110 -9.38 9.07 -12.65
N LEU A 111 -10.30 9.03 -11.67
CA LEU A 111 -11.43 9.96 -11.62
C LEU A 111 -11.00 11.43 -11.44
N LEU A 112 -9.87 11.69 -10.78
CA LEU A 112 -9.27 13.01 -10.67
C LEU A 112 -8.73 13.49 -12.03
N HIS A 113 -7.96 12.66 -12.73
CA HIS A 113 -7.39 13.00 -14.04
C HIS A 113 -8.45 13.15 -15.14
N GLU A 114 -9.55 12.40 -15.05
CA GLU A 114 -10.72 12.57 -15.93
C GLU A 114 -11.52 13.85 -15.62
N GLY A 115 -11.18 14.60 -14.56
CA GLY A 115 -11.87 15.82 -14.17
C GLY A 115 -13.28 15.60 -13.60
N LYS A 116 -13.62 14.35 -13.26
CA LYS A 116 -14.92 13.96 -12.71
C LYS A 116 -15.07 14.36 -11.24
N ILE A 117 -13.97 14.41 -10.49
CA ILE A 117 -13.96 14.80 -9.08
C ILE A 117 -13.62 16.29 -8.95
N LYS A 118 -14.60 17.09 -8.51
CA LYS A 118 -14.47 18.53 -8.24
C LYS A 118 -14.57 18.81 -6.73
N SER A 119 -14.62 20.09 -6.33
CA SER A 119 -14.67 20.54 -4.93
C SER A 119 -15.72 19.82 -4.05
N ASN A 120 -16.84 19.36 -4.64
CA ASN A 120 -17.89 18.59 -3.95
C ASN A 120 -17.77 17.08 -4.22
N TRP A 121 -16.62 16.49 -3.88
CA TRP A 121 -16.31 15.08 -4.13
C TRP A 121 -17.37 14.11 -3.59
N HIS A 122 -18.00 14.42 -2.46
CA HIS A 122 -19.04 13.60 -1.82
C HIS A 122 -20.33 13.48 -2.65
N LYS A 123 -20.57 14.38 -3.62
CA LYS A 123 -21.73 14.31 -4.53
C LYS A 123 -21.42 13.52 -5.80
N ASN A 124 -20.19 13.05 -5.98
CA ASN A 124 -19.82 12.31 -7.18
C ASN A 124 -20.39 10.88 -7.13
N ILE A 125 -21.29 10.57 -8.07
CA ILE A 125 -21.99 9.28 -8.16
C ILE A 125 -21.00 8.15 -8.44
N GLU A 126 -20.00 8.34 -9.30
CA GLU A 126 -19.01 7.31 -9.64
C GLU A 126 -18.13 6.94 -8.43
N LEU A 127 -17.73 7.94 -7.64
CA LEU A 127 -16.96 7.74 -6.42
C LEU A 127 -17.76 7.00 -5.34
N ASN A 128 -19.02 7.40 -5.13
CA ASN A 128 -19.91 6.72 -4.19
C ASN A 128 -20.21 5.28 -4.63
N ASN A 129 -20.40 5.06 -5.93
CA ASN A 129 -20.59 3.72 -6.49
C ASN A 129 -19.33 2.85 -6.35
N LEU A 130 -18.14 3.42 -6.55
CA LEU A 130 -16.87 2.73 -6.30
C LEU A 130 -16.79 2.28 -4.84
N PHE A 131 -17.06 3.20 -3.90
CA PHE A 131 -17.02 2.90 -2.48
C PHE A 131 -18.00 1.80 -2.08
N ALA A 132 -19.26 1.91 -2.52
CA ALA A 132 -20.28 0.91 -2.24
C ALA A 132 -19.91 -0.48 -2.78
N LYS A 133 -19.35 -0.55 -4.00
CA LYS A 133 -18.87 -1.81 -4.59
C LYS A 133 -17.72 -2.41 -3.79
N ILE A 134 -16.76 -1.60 -3.36
CA ILE A 134 -15.61 -2.09 -2.59
C ILE A 134 -16.06 -2.58 -1.22
N ILE A 135 -16.95 -1.87 -0.52
CA ILE A 135 -17.54 -2.32 0.74
C ILE A 135 -18.29 -3.65 0.55
N LEU A 136 -19.12 -3.75 -0.49
CA LEU A 136 -19.89 -4.97 -0.75
C LEU A 136 -18.94 -6.17 -0.97
N ILE A 137 -17.93 -5.98 -1.82
CA ILE A 137 -16.94 -7.02 -2.12
C ILE A 137 -16.12 -7.35 -0.86
N SER A 138 -15.72 -6.36 -0.06
CA SER A 138 -14.91 -6.59 1.14
C SER A 138 -15.67 -7.42 2.17
N VAL A 139 -16.97 -7.19 2.36
CA VAL A 139 -17.81 -8.00 3.26
C VAL A 139 -17.93 -9.43 2.76
N ILE A 140 -18.22 -9.63 1.46
CA ILE A 140 -18.34 -10.97 0.87
C ILE A 140 -17.03 -11.74 1.02
N ILE A 141 -15.90 -11.12 0.70
CA ILE A 141 -14.57 -11.74 0.79
C ILE A 141 -14.15 -11.95 2.25
N ALA A 142 -14.52 -11.08 3.19
CA ALA A 142 -14.29 -11.28 4.62
C ALA A 142 -14.99 -12.55 5.13
N ILE A 143 -16.27 -12.71 4.81
CA ILE A 143 -17.05 -13.90 5.19
C ILE A 143 -16.47 -15.16 4.53
N LEU A 144 -16.11 -15.08 3.26
CA LEU A 144 -15.53 -16.20 2.53
C LEU A 144 -14.16 -16.61 3.09
N SER A 145 -13.27 -15.64 3.35
CA SER A 145 -11.95 -15.92 3.93
C SER A 145 -12.05 -16.49 5.34
N ALA A 146 -12.92 -15.94 6.20
CA ALA A 146 -13.17 -16.47 7.53
C ALA A 146 -13.75 -17.89 7.49
N SER A 147 -14.71 -18.16 6.59
CA SER A 147 -15.28 -19.51 6.46
C SER A 147 -14.25 -20.52 5.96
N VAL A 148 -13.41 -20.16 4.99
CA VAL A 148 -12.29 -21.00 4.54
C VAL A 148 -11.29 -21.25 5.68
N ALA A 149 -10.91 -20.22 6.44
CA ALA A 149 -10.02 -20.37 7.59
C ALA A 149 -10.58 -21.33 8.66
N LEU A 150 -11.90 -21.25 8.93
CA LEU A 150 -12.60 -22.16 9.83
C LEU A 150 -12.63 -23.60 9.31
N VAL A 151 -12.86 -23.80 8.00
CA VAL A 151 -12.82 -25.14 7.38
C VAL A 151 -11.42 -25.74 7.50
N ILE A 152 -10.37 -24.99 7.18
CA ILE A 152 -8.98 -25.44 7.28
C ILE A 152 -8.62 -25.77 8.74
N SER A 153 -9.05 -24.95 9.70
CA SER A 153 -8.87 -25.21 11.13
C SER A 153 -9.54 -26.51 11.57
N ASN A 154 -10.78 -26.76 11.15
CA ASN A 154 -11.47 -28.01 11.47
C ASN A 154 -10.75 -29.23 10.87
N LEU A 155 -10.23 -29.12 9.63
CA LEU A 155 -9.46 -30.18 8.97
C LEU A 155 -8.10 -30.45 9.65
N THR A 156 -7.52 -29.45 10.31
CA THR A 156 -6.25 -29.57 11.06
C THR A 156 -6.46 -30.04 12.50
N GLY A 157 -7.68 -30.40 12.89
CA GLY A 157 -8.00 -31.00 14.18
C GLY A 157 -8.25 -29.99 15.31
N THR A 158 -8.40 -28.71 14.99
CA THR A 158 -8.80 -27.71 15.98
C THR A 158 -10.33 -27.58 16.02
N ALA A 159 -10.94 -28.21 17.02
CA ALA A 159 -12.37 -28.10 17.25
C ALA A 159 -12.72 -26.68 17.74
N VAL A 160 -13.62 -26.02 17.00
CA VAL A 160 -14.00 -24.62 17.26
C VAL A 160 -15.45 -24.57 17.74
N ASN A 161 -15.68 -23.96 18.90
CA ASN A 161 -17.04 -23.78 19.42
C ASN A 161 -17.84 -22.82 18.53
N ILE A 162 -19.16 -23.00 18.49
CA ILE A 162 -20.06 -22.15 17.70
C ILE A 162 -19.94 -20.66 18.04
N THR A 163 -19.72 -20.33 19.31
CA THR A 163 -19.47 -18.95 19.77
C THR A 163 -18.20 -18.36 19.15
N THR A 164 -17.13 -19.15 19.07
CA THR A 164 -15.85 -18.75 18.49
C THR A 164 -15.95 -18.57 16.98
N ILE A 165 -16.74 -19.42 16.30
CA ILE A 165 -17.07 -19.26 14.87
C ILE A 165 -17.70 -17.89 14.59
N TYR A 166 -18.73 -17.51 15.36
CA TYR A 166 -19.37 -16.21 15.21
C TYR A 166 -18.41 -15.05 15.50
N LYS A 167 -17.58 -15.15 16.55
CA LYS A 167 -16.57 -14.14 16.86
C LYS A 167 -15.61 -13.93 15.69
N ILE A 168 -15.06 -15.01 15.11
CA ILE A 168 -14.12 -14.93 13.98
C ILE A 168 -14.78 -14.27 12.75
N LEU A 169 -16.02 -14.63 12.43
CA LEU A 169 -16.76 -14.01 11.33
C LEU A 169 -16.97 -12.52 11.55
N ILE A 170 -17.36 -12.12 12.77
CA ILE A 170 -17.56 -10.72 13.14
C ILE A 170 -16.24 -9.94 13.05
N ILE A 171 -15.14 -10.49 13.60
CA ILE A 171 -13.81 -9.88 13.53
C ILE A 171 -13.42 -9.64 12.07
N ALA A 172 -13.54 -10.65 11.21
CA ALA A 172 -13.18 -10.53 9.79
C ALA A 172 -13.97 -9.42 9.09
N VAL A 173 -15.28 -9.35 9.33
CA VAL A 173 -16.15 -8.35 8.68
C VAL A 173 -15.87 -6.95 9.21
N LEU A 174 -15.74 -6.78 10.54
CA LEU A 174 -15.46 -5.48 11.16
C LEU A 174 -14.10 -4.94 10.76
N ASP A 175 -13.07 -5.79 10.76
CA ASP A 175 -11.72 -5.43 10.37
C ASP A 175 -11.69 -4.85 8.94
N MET A 176 -12.27 -5.60 8.00
CA MET A 176 -12.34 -5.17 6.60
C MET A 176 -13.17 -3.91 6.41
N LEU A 177 -14.33 -3.79 7.06
CA LEU A 177 -15.19 -2.61 6.94
C LEU A 177 -14.49 -1.35 7.45
N ILE A 178 -13.88 -1.41 8.64
CA ILE A 178 -13.23 -0.28 9.27
C ILE A 178 -12.00 0.15 8.44
N LEU A 179 -11.16 -0.81 8.03
CA LEU A 179 -9.95 -0.47 7.27
C LEU A 179 -10.26 0.05 5.87
N VAL A 180 -11.19 -0.57 5.13
CA VAL A 180 -11.61 -0.07 3.81
C VAL A 180 -12.17 1.35 3.93
N PHE A 181 -12.94 1.64 4.99
CA PHE A 181 -13.45 2.98 5.27
C PHE A 181 -12.31 3.99 5.50
N ILE A 182 -11.34 3.64 6.35
CA ILE A 182 -10.15 4.47 6.62
C ILE A 182 -9.37 4.74 5.33
N LEU A 183 -9.06 3.68 4.56
CA LEU A 183 -8.30 3.78 3.32
C LEU A 183 -8.99 4.65 2.29
N PHE A 184 -10.32 4.57 2.20
CA PHE A 184 -11.10 5.42 1.30
C PHE A 184 -10.99 6.90 1.68
N PHE A 185 -11.11 7.23 2.97
CA PHE A 185 -10.96 8.61 3.44
C PHE A 185 -9.55 9.15 3.25
N VAL A 186 -8.54 8.31 3.50
CA VAL A 186 -7.13 8.64 3.25
C VAL A 186 -6.89 8.90 1.77
N ALA A 187 -7.40 8.05 0.88
CA ALA A 187 -7.25 8.21 -0.56
C ALA A 187 -7.86 9.53 -1.05
N ILE A 188 -9.04 9.90 -0.56
CA ILE A 188 -9.67 11.18 -0.91
C ILE A 188 -8.86 12.36 -0.42
N SER A 189 -8.51 12.37 0.88
CA SER A 189 -7.82 13.51 1.51
C SER A 189 -6.42 13.71 0.94
N ALA A 190 -5.60 12.66 0.93
CA ALA A 190 -4.24 12.71 0.39
C ALA A 190 -4.24 12.92 -1.13
N GLY A 191 -5.17 12.29 -1.85
CA GLY A 191 -5.21 12.38 -3.31
C GLY A 191 -5.58 13.78 -3.79
N LEU A 192 -6.58 14.42 -3.18
CA LEU A 192 -6.90 15.82 -3.45
C LEU A 192 -5.74 16.76 -3.10
N TYR A 193 -5.00 16.46 -2.04
CA TYR A 193 -3.84 17.25 -1.62
C TYR A 193 -2.68 17.18 -2.63
N PHE A 194 -2.28 15.97 -3.03
CA PHE A 194 -1.19 15.78 -4.00
C PHE A 194 -1.58 16.28 -5.39
N PHE A 195 -2.83 16.06 -5.80
CA PHE A 195 -3.34 16.57 -7.07
C PHE A 195 -3.30 18.10 -7.12
N LYS A 196 -3.69 18.80 -6.04
CA LYS A 196 -3.57 20.27 -5.94
C LYS A 196 -2.14 20.77 -6.00
N LYS A 197 -1.16 19.96 -5.59
CA LYS A 197 0.28 20.28 -5.70
C LYS A 197 0.83 20.05 -7.11
N GLY A 198 0.04 19.52 -8.04
CA GLY A 198 0.50 19.17 -9.39
C GLY A 198 1.40 17.94 -9.42
N GLU A 199 1.41 17.15 -8.34
CA GLU A 199 2.07 15.85 -8.31
C GLU A 199 1.05 14.75 -8.63
N ASP A 200 1.52 13.65 -9.23
CA ASP A 200 0.68 12.48 -9.50
C ASP A 200 0.30 11.80 -8.17
N PRO A 201 -1.00 11.76 -7.80
CA PRO A 201 -1.44 11.13 -6.56
C PRO A 201 -1.05 9.65 -6.44
N ASP A 202 -0.97 8.90 -7.55
CA ASP A 202 -0.67 7.46 -7.50
C ASP A 202 0.72 7.18 -6.90
N ASN A 203 1.68 8.08 -7.12
CA ASN A 203 3.04 7.97 -6.57
C ASN A 203 3.08 8.03 -5.03
N PHE A 204 2.04 8.57 -4.40
CA PHE A 204 1.97 8.75 -2.95
C PHE A 204 0.86 7.89 -2.32
N LEU A 205 -0.30 7.81 -2.98
CA LEU A 205 -1.47 7.10 -2.47
C LEU A 205 -1.24 5.60 -2.31
N ILE A 206 -0.61 4.94 -3.28
CA ILE A 206 -0.38 3.49 -3.19
C ILE A 206 0.57 3.15 -2.02
N PRO A 207 1.74 3.81 -1.85
CA PRO A 207 2.58 3.59 -0.68
C PRO A 207 1.89 3.91 0.65
N ILE A 208 1.14 5.02 0.71
CA ILE A 208 0.44 5.43 1.94
C ILE A 208 -0.65 4.41 2.31
N THR A 209 -1.52 4.04 1.37
CA THR A 209 -2.62 3.11 1.64
C THR A 209 -2.13 1.71 1.97
N THR A 210 -1.06 1.25 1.33
CA THR A 210 -0.44 -0.05 1.66
C THR A 210 0.21 -0.04 3.05
N SER A 211 0.91 1.03 3.42
CA SER A 211 1.50 1.15 4.76
C SER A 211 0.44 1.20 5.87
N ILE A 212 -0.67 1.88 5.62
CA ILE A 212 -1.81 1.91 6.54
C ILE A 212 -2.51 0.55 6.59
N ALA A 213 -2.62 -0.16 5.47
CA ALA A 213 -3.15 -1.51 5.45
C ALA A 213 -2.31 -2.44 6.34
N ASP A 214 -0.99 -2.47 6.14
CA ASP A 214 -0.10 -3.36 6.88
C ASP A 214 -0.16 -3.15 8.40
N LEU A 215 -0.02 -1.90 8.85
CA LEU A 215 -0.09 -1.60 10.29
C LEU A 215 -1.49 -1.63 10.84
N GLY A 216 -2.42 -1.02 10.11
CA GLY A 216 -3.81 -0.87 10.52
C GLY A 216 -4.45 -2.23 10.73
N ASN A 217 -4.17 -3.19 9.85
CA ASN A 217 -4.64 -4.57 9.99
C ASN A 217 -4.09 -5.23 11.25
N MET A 218 -2.78 -5.16 11.51
CA MET A 218 -2.21 -5.77 12.73
C MET A 218 -2.78 -5.16 14.01
N LEU A 219 -2.90 -3.82 14.06
CA LEU A 219 -3.42 -3.10 15.21
C LEU A 219 -4.91 -3.34 15.44
N LEU A 220 -5.71 -3.25 14.38
CA LEU A 220 -7.16 -3.40 14.46
C LEU A 220 -7.54 -4.84 14.76
N LEU A 221 -6.90 -5.81 14.11
CA LEU A 221 -7.12 -7.22 14.41
C LEU A 221 -6.78 -7.52 15.87
N ALA A 222 -5.65 -7.02 16.39
CA ALA A 222 -5.30 -7.17 17.79
C ALA A 222 -6.34 -6.58 18.74
N LEU A 223 -6.81 -5.37 18.44
CA LEU A 223 -7.85 -4.72 19.21
C LEU A 223 -9.16 -5.52 19.21
N LEU A 224 -9.62 -5.97 18.03
CA LEU A 224 -10.85 -6.73 17.89
C LEU A 224 -10.78 -8.08 18.61
N VAL A 225 -9.63 -8.76 18.52
CA VAL A 225 -9.40 -10.01 19.24
C VAL A 225 -9.44 -9.77 20.75
N MET A 226 -8.74 -8.75 21.26
CA MET A 226 -8.73 -8.41 22.69
C MET A 226 -10.11 -8.00 23.23
N LEU A 227 -10.96 -7.40 22.39
CA LEU A 227 -12.33 -7.04 22.78
C LEU A 227 -13.28 -8.23 22.79
N MET A 228 -13.03 -9.25 21.97
CA MET A 228 -13.95 -10.36 21.78
C MET A 228 -13.53 -11.66 22.48
N PHE A 229 -12.26 -11.82 22.87
CA PHE A 229 -11.71 -12.98 23.56
C PHE A 229 -11.05 -12.56 24.86
#